data_AF-Q2LDI4-F1
#
_entry.id   AF-Q2LDI4-F1
#
_cell.length_a   1.000
_cell.length_b   1.000
_cell.length_c   1.000
_cell.angle_alpha   90.00
_cell.angle_beta   90.00
_cell.angle_gamma   90.00
#
_symmetry.space_group_name_H-M   'P 1'
#
loop_
_entity.id
_entity.type
_entity.pdbx_description
1 polymer ?
#
loop_
_entity_poly.entity_id
_entity_poly.type
_entity_poly.pdbx_seq_one_letter_code
_entity_poly.pdbx_strand_id
1 'polypeptide(L)' 'IKAFRQQHGKTVVGQITVDMMYGGMRGMKGLVYETSVLDPDEGIRFRGHSIPECQKLLPKAKGGEEPL' A
#
# COMPACT_ATOMS: atom_id res chain seq x y z
N ILE A 1 -15.89 0.91 3.24
CA ILE A 1 -15.97 0.76 1.76
C ILE A 1 -17.31 1.26 1.18
N LYS A 2 -18.49 0.75 1.61
CA LYS A 2 -19.80 1.12 1.02
C LYS A 2 -20.06 2.64 0.98
N ALA A 3 -19.95 3.32 2.12
CA ALA A 3 -20.15 4.78 2.22
C ALA A 3 -19.15 5.55 1.34
N PHE A 4 -17.87 5.17 1.38
CA PHE A 4 -16.82 5.77 0.56
C PHE A 4 -17.13 5.68 -0.95
N ARG A 5 -17.57 4.51 -1.43
CA ARG A 5 -17.99 4.34 -2.83
C ARG A 5 -19.24 5.13 -3.19
N GLN A 6 -20.18 5.31 -2.26
CA GLN A 6 -21.36 6.15 -2.49
C GLN A 6 -20.98 7.62 -2.70
N GLN A 7 -20.00 8.11 -1.94
CA GLN A 7 -19.54 9.51 -2.02
C GLN A 7 -18.57 9.75 -3.18
N HIS A 8 -17.65 8.81 -3.43
CA HIS A 8 -16.51 9.01 -4.34
C HIS A 8 -16.49 8.06 -5.55
N GLY A 9 -17.54 7.26 -5.78
CA GLY A 9 -17.54 6.23 -6.83
C GLY A 9 -17.38 6.77 -8.26
N LYS A 10 -17.59 8.07 -8.49
CA LYS A 10 -17.38 8.75 -9.78
C LYS A 10 -16.13 9.63 -9.80
N THR A 11 -15.38 9.69 -8.70
CA THR A 11 -14.16 10.50 -8.62
C THR A 11 -13.08 9.89 -9.52
N VAL A 12 -12.58 10.67 -10.47
CA VAL A 12 -11.50 10.25 -11.38
C VAL A 12 -10.18 10.24 -10.62
N VAL A 13 -9.46 9.11 -10.66
CA VAL A 13 -8.18 8.90 -9.93
C VAL A 13 -6.93 8.96 -10.82
N GLY A 14 -7.14 9.05 -12.14
CA GLY A 14 -6.12 9.09 -13.19
C GLY A 14 -6.75 9.03 -14.58
N GLN A 15 -5.94 9.27 -15.61
CA GLN A 15 -6.31 9.09 -17.02
C GLN A 15 -5.70 7.79 -17.55
N ILE A 16 -6.30 7.24 -18.61
CA ILE A 16 -5.77 6.07 -19.32
C ILE A 16 -5.31 6.52 -20.70
N THR A 17 -4.06 6.22 -21.06
CA THR A 17 -3.48 6.51 -22.37
C THR A 17 -3.13 5.22 -23.11
N VAL A 18 -2.93 5.33 -24.43
CA VAL A 18 -2.52 4.19 -25.28
C VAL A 18 -1.18 3.59 -24.79
N ASP A 19 -0.22 4.44 -24.42
CA ASP A 19 1.08 3.99 -23.89
C ASP A 19 0.94 3.22 -22.58
N MET A 20 0.00 3.57 -21.70
CA MET A 20 -0.25 2.82 -20.47
C MET A 20 -0.82 1.43 -20.77
N MET A 21 -1.63 1.30 -21.82
CA MET A 21 -2.18 0.01 -22.26
C MET A 21 -1.08 -0.91 -22.79
N TYR A 22 -0.24 -0.40 -23.71
CA TYR A 22 0.86 -1.17 -24.29
C TYR A 22 2.06 -1.35 -23.33
N GLY A 23 2.24 -0.42 -22.39
CA GLY A 23 3.30 -0.43 -21.38
C GLY A 23 2.97 -1.23 -20.11
N GLY A 24 1.96 -2.09 -20.14
CA GLY A 24 1.64 -3.00 -19.04
C GLY A 24 1.10 -2.29 -17.78
N MET A 25 0.19 -1.33 -17.95
CA MET A 25 -0.45 -0.56 -16.86
C MET A 25 0.47 0.34 -16.04
N ARG A 26 1.64 0.69 -16.57
CA ARG A 26 2.59 1.59 -15.90
C ARG A 26 1.92 2.93 -15.53
N GLY A 27 1.90 3.24 -14.23
CA GLY A 27 1.31 4.47 -13.69
C GLY A 27 -0.22 4.44 -13.50
N MET A 28 -0.89 3.33 -13.84
CA MET A 28 -2.34 3.20 -13.63
C MET A 28 -2.68 2.69 -12.22
N LYS A 29 -3.56 3.41 -11.52
CA LYS A 29 -4.14 2.95 -10.24
C LYS A 29 -5.28 1.96 -10.53
N GLY A 30 -4.95 0.66 -10.57
CA GLY A 30 -5.87 -0.39 -11.04
C GLY A 30 -6.45 -1.32 -9.98
N LEU A 31 -5.89 -1.38 -8.77
CA LEU A 31 -6.35 -2.30 -7.72
C LEU A 31 -6.31 -1.66 -6.33
N VAL A 32 -7.10 -2.22 -5.41
CA VAL A 32 -7.07 -1.88 -3.98
C VAL A 32 -6.31 -2.97 -3.24
N TYR A 33 -5.30 -2.57 -2.48
CA TYR A 33 -4.48 -3.46 -1.66
C TYR A 33 -4.24 -2.81 -0.29
N GLU A 34 -4.68 -3.46 0.77
CA GLU A 34 -4.88 -2.81 2.10
C GLU A 34 -3.76 -3.13 3.11
N THR A 35 -2.97 -4.19 2.87
CA THR A 35 -2.01 -4.71 3.85
C THR A 35 -0.75 -3.87 3.93
N SER A 36 -0.32 -3.28 2.82
CA SER A 36 0.88 -2.44 2.77
C SER A 36 0.77 -1.31 1.75
N VAL A 37 1.54 -0.25 1.99
CA VAL A 37 1.70 0.90 1.09
C VAL A 37 3.16 1.35 1.10
N LEU A 38 3.69 1.71 -0.07
CA LEU A 38 5.04 2.26 -0.18
C LEU A 38 4.99 3.77 0.08
N ASP A 39 5.59 4.20 1.17
CA ASP A 39 5.88 5.60 1.47
C ASP A 39 7.13 6.03 0.68
N PRO A 40 7.09 7.16 -0.06
CA PRO A 40 8.22 7.60 -0.86
C PRO A 40 9.46 7.99 -0.04
N ASP A 41 9.30 8.36 1.24
CA ASP A 41 10.38 8.83 2.11
C ASP A 41 10.83 7.75 3.11
N GLU A 42 9.88 6.98 3.66
CA GLU A 42 10.16 5.99 4.72
C GLU A 42 10.16 4.53 4.22
N GLY A 43 9.80 4.28 2.96
CA GLY A 43 9.75 2.95 2.38
C GLY A 43 8.44 2.20 2.68
N ILE A 44 8.50 0.86 2.66
CA ILE A 44 7.28 0.04 2.78
C ILE A 44 6.72 0.09 4.21
N ARG A 45 5.42 0.35 4.33
CA ARG A 45 4.67 0.30 5.59
C ARG A 45 3.70 -0.88 5.59
N PHE A 46 3.64 -1.60 6.71
CA PHE A 46 2.70 -2.69 6.96
C PHE A 46 1.60 -2.20 7.89
N ARG A 47 0.37 -2.07 7.37
CA ARG A 47 -0.78 -1.50 8.11
C ARG A 47 -0.47 -0.15 8.79
N GLY A 48 0.39 0.66 8.18
CA GLY A 48 0.82 1.96 8.69
C GLY A 48 2.14 1.96 9.47
N HIS A 49 2.64 0.79 9.88
CA HIS A 49 3.93 0.68 10.59
C HIS A 49 5.09 0.53 9.61
N SER A 50 6.12 1.36 9.77
CA SER A 50 7.41 1.19 9.12
C SER A 50 8.12 -0.07 9.61
N ILE A 51 9.10 -0.57 8.83
CA ILE A 51 9.90 -1.73 9.24
C ILE A 51 10.55 -1.53 10.62
N PRO A 52 11.18 -0.37 10.94
CA PRO A 52 11.76 -0.14 12.26
C PRO A 52 10.73 -0.17 13.40
N GLU A 53 9.49 0.26 13.15
CA GLU A 53 8.41 0.15 14.14
C GLU A 53 7.96 -1.31 14.31
N CYS A 54 7.83 -2.07 13.22
CA CYS A 54 7.51 -3.49 13.26
C CYS A 54 8.55 -4.27 14.09
N GLN A 55 9.85 -4.02 13.92
CA GLN A 55 10.91 -4.67 14.70
C GLN A 55 10.84 -4.38 16.21
N LYS A 56 10.28 -3.24 16.60
CA LYS A 56 10.10 -2.85 18.01
C LYS A 56 8.81 -3.39 18.61
N LEU A 57 7.72 -3.39 17.83
CA LEU A 57 6.38 -3.68 18.30
C LEU A 57 6.00 -5.16 18.19
N LEU A 58 6.50 -5.85 17.17
CA LEU A 58 6.13 -7.25 16.95
C LEU A 58 6.83 -8.17 17.96
N PRO A 59 6.14 -9.23 18.42
CA PRO A 59 6.73 -10.23 19.30
C PRO A 59 7.99 -10.84 18.70
N LYS A 60 8.90 -11.25 19.59
CA LYS A 60 10.15 -11.93 19.23
C LYS A 60 10.14 -13.33 19.83
N ALA A 61 10.91 -14.25 19.24
CA ALA A 61 11.18 -15.53 19.89
C ALA A 61 11.85 -15.31 21.25
N LYS A 62 11.67 -16.27 22.15
CA LYS A 62 12.44 -16.32 23.40
C LYS A 62 13.94 -16.40 23.07
N GLY A 63 14.68 -15.36 23.44
CA GLY A 63 16.12 -15.25 23.17
C GLY A 63 16.47 -14.78 21.75
N GLY A 64 15.48 -14.40 20.92
CA GLY A 64 15.69 -13.83 19.60
C GLY A 64 15.55 -12.30 19.58
N GLU A 65 16.25 -11.64 18.66
CA GLU A 65 16.19 -10.18 18.49
C GLU A 65 15.30 -9.73 17.32
N GLU A 66 14.93 -10.64 16.42
CA GLU A 66 14.08 -10.37 15.25
C GLU A 66 12.59 -10.67 15.53
N PRO A 67 11.67 -9.93 14.89
CA PRO A 67 10.24 -10.19 14.98
C PRO A 67 9.85 -11.51 14.29
N LEU A 68 8.90 -12.24 14.90
CA LEU A 68 8.41 -13.55 14.46
C LEU A 68 6.90 -13.55 14.18
#